data_AF-A0A9E6A366-F1
#
_entry.id   AF-A0A9E6A366-F1
#
_cell.length_a   1.000
_cell.length_b   1.000
_cell.length_c   1.000
_cell.angle_alpha   90.00
_cell.angle_beta   90.00
_cell.angle_gamma   90.00
#
_symmetry.space_group_name_H-M   'P 1'
#
loop_
_entity.id
_entity.type
_entity.pdbx_description
1 polymer ?
#
loop_
_entity_poly.entity_id
_entity_poly.type
_entity_poly.pdbx_seq_one_letter_code
_entity_poly.pdbx_strand_id
1 'polypeptide(L)'
;MQPTENRTYQQHDTVTLRALDKITGRSTDFDMRVGEPKVYGSLRVDLDVCFQTPPEEPPESSAFLRITSATSKQVQTMAEPRDLTEEELAESQSEDADIRFSGWMFASSPGLSALEHPVYDIWVIHCSEVDPSVLDPAFPNE
;
A
#
# COMPACT_ATOMS: atom_id res chain seq x y z
N MET A 1 15.41 7.83 -33.98
CA MET A 1 14.14 8.57 -33.79
C MET A 1 13.29 7.78 -32.81
N GLN A 2 13.24 8.22 -31.55
CA GLN A 2 12.21 7.94 -30.53
C GLN A 2 12.19 9.18 -29.61
N PRO A 3 11.09 9.54 -28.91
CA PRO A 3 9.92 8.73 -28.58
C PRO A 3 8.55 9.39 -28.91
N THR A 4 7.51 8.57 -29.03
CA THR A 4 6.10 8.99 -28.91
C THR A 4 5.48 8.18 -27.78
N GLU A 5 5.75 8.58 -26.55
CA GLU A 5 5.02 8.13 -25.35
C GLU A 5 4.43 9.37 -24.70
N ASN A 6 3.24 9.77 -25.16
CA ASN A 6 2.56 10.90 -24.55
C ASN A 6 1.05 10.60 -24.54
N ARG A 7 0.69 9.68 -23.63
CA ARG A 7 -0.64 9.31 -23.10
C ARG A 7 -0.54 8.11 -22.14
N THR A 8 0.60 7.98 -21.46
CA THR A 8 0.94 6.78 -20.68
C THR A 8 0.80 7.13 -19.21
N TYR A 9 -0.03 6.39 -18.48
CA TYR A 9 -0.08 6.40 -17.02
C TYR A 9 1.35 6.38 -16.46
N GLN A 10 1.68 7.31 -15.57
CA GLN A 10 3.00 7.36 -14.95
C GLN A 10 3.06 6.28 -13.87
N GLN A 11 3.92 5.30 -14.05
CA GLN A 11 4.13 4.27 -13.05
C GLN A 11 4.99 4.83 -11.93
N HIS A 12 4.57 4.60 -10.69
CA HIS A 12 5.30 5.00 -9.51
C HIS A 12 5.63 3.77 -8.66
N ASP A 13 6.76 3.83 -7.97
CA ASP A 13 7.22 2.76 -7.10
C ASP A 13 6.68 2.88 -5.67
N THR A 14 6.15 4.03 -5.27
CA THR A 14 5.64 4.28 -3.92
C THR A 14 4.14 4.61 -3.95
N VAL A 15 3.42 4.14 -2.94
CA VAL A 15 2.01 4.47 -2.70
C VAL A 15 1.81 4.90 -1.25
N THR A 16 1.00 5.94 -1.06
CA THR A 16 0.46 6.31 0.24
C THR A 16 -0.91 5.63 0.42
N LEU A 17 -1.04 4.81 1.44
CA LEU A 17 -2.29 4.17 1.83
C LEU A 17 -2.79 4.76 3.14
N ARG A 18 -4.12 4.80 3.30
CA ARG A 18 -4.77 5.09 4.56
C ARG A 18 -5.46 3.84 5.07
N ALA A 19 -5.14 3.45 6.30
CA ALA A 19 -5.86 2.41 7.01
C ALA A 19 -6.77 3.00 8.09
N LEU A 20 -8.01 2.55 8.14
CA LEU A 20 -8.99 2.87 9.18
C LEU A 20 -9.25 1.64 10.04
N ASP A 21 -9.10 1.79 11.35
CA ASP A 21 -9.66 0.85 12.31
C ASP A 21 -11.14 1.23 12.55
N LYS A 22 -12.06 0.35 12.10
CA LYS A 22 -13.51 0.52 12.19
C LYS A 22 -14.04 0.38 13.62
N ILE A 23 -13.26 -0.23 14.52
CA ILE A 23 -13.61 -0.41 15.93
C ILE A 23 -13.23 0.84 16.74
N THR A 24 -12.03 1.38 16.50
CA THR A 24 -11.52 2.55 17.23
C THR A 24 -11.80 3.89 16.54
N GLY A 25 -12.14 3.87 15.25
CA GLY A 25 -12.33 5.06 14.41
C GLY A 25 -11.04 5.79 14.05
N ARG A 26 -9.86 5.19 14.31
CA ARG A 26 -8.56 5.81 14.05
C ARG A 26 -8.08 5.51 12.63
N SER A 27 -7.72 6.55 11.89
CA SER A 27 -7.03 6.44 10.61
C SER A 27 -5.52 6.61 10.77
N THR A 28 -4.73 5.83 10.05
CA THR A 28 -3.28 5.93 9.97
C THR A 28 -2.86 5.87 8.51
N ASP A 29 -1.99 6.80 8.12
CA ASP A 29 -1.44 6.85 6.78
C ASP A 29 -0.04 6.25 6.81
N PHE A 30 0.28 5.44 5.80
CA PHE A 30 1.59 4.84 5.67
C PHE A 30 1.93 4.65 4.20
N ASP A 31 3.21 4.82 3.90
CA ASP A 31 3.74 4.61 2.56
C ASP A 31 4.27 3.19 2.42
N MET A 32 4.20 2.63 1.22
CA MET A 32 4.85 1.37 0.88
C MET A 32 5.39 1.38 -0.54
N ARG A 33 6.45 0.62 -0.77
CA ARG A 33 7.02 0.44 -2.11
C ARG A 33 6.49 -0.79 -2.81
N VAL A 34 6.56 -0.77 -4.12
CA VAL A 34 6.21 -1.92 -4.96
C VAL A 34 7.15 -3.07 -4.64
N GLY A 35 6.57 -4.23 -4.31
CA GLY A 35 7.33 -5.43 -3.91
C GLY A 35 7.77 -5.47 -2.45
N GLU A 36 7.52 -4.41 -1.66
CA GLU A 36 7.79 -4.37 -0.20
C GLU A 36 6.46 -4.46 0.57
N PRO A 37 5.97 -5.68 0.86
CA PRO A 37 4.70 -5.85 1.56
C PRO A 37 4.79 -5.39 3.01
N LYS A 38 3.73 -4.71 3.48
CA LYS A 38 3.63 -4.23 4.86
C LYS A 38 2.48 -4.89 5.59
N VAL A 39 2.62 -5.05 6.91
CA VAL A 39 1.58 -5.57 7.78
C VAL A 39 0.92 -4.43 8.57
N TYR A 40 -0.40 -4.34 8.50
CA TYR A 40 -1.23 -3.45 9.32
C TYR A 40 -2.23 -4.27 10.14
N GLY A 41 -2.03 -4.29 11.46
CA GLY A 41 -2.86 -5.10 12.36
C GLY A 41 -2.75 -6.59 12.04
N SER A 42 -3.85 -7.18 11.56
CA SER A 42 -3.92 -8.59 11.12
C SER A 42 -3.96 -8.75 9.60
N LEU A 43 -3.69 -7.68 8.85
CA LEU A 43 -3.69 -7.68 7.39
C LEU A 43 -2.28 -7.49 6.87
N ARG A 44 -1.91 -8.30 5.89
CA ARG A 44 -0.74 -8.08 5.06
C ARG A 44 -1.20 -7.41 3.76
N VAL A 45 -0.51 -6.37 3.36
CA VAL A 45 -0.79 -5.59 2.17
C VAL A 45 0.43 -5.69 1.25
N ASP A 46 0.21 -6.25 0.07
CA ASP A 46 1.19 -6.36 -1.00
C ASP A 46 0.81 -5.37 -2.12
N LEU A 47 1.76 -4.53 -2.52
CA LEU A 47 1.62 -3.63 -3.67
C LEU A 47 2.33 -4.23 -4.89
N ASP A 48 1.54 -4.55 -5.92
CA ASP A 48 2.10 -5.06 -7.18
C ASP A 48 2.44 -3.91 -8.14
N VAL A 49 1.57 -2.90 -8.28
CA VAL A 49 1.80 -1.73 -9.15
C VAL A 49 1.03 -0.49 -8.68
N CYS A 50 1.58 0.70 -8.94
CA CYS A 50 0.94 2.00 -8.73
C CYS A 50 1.04 2.86 -9.98
N PHE A 51 -0.07 3.47 -10.40
CA PHE A 51 -0.14 4.36 -11.55
C PHE A 51 -0.78 5.68 -11.18
N GLN A 52 -0.28 6.76 -11.76
CA GLN A 52 -0.83 8.10 -11.66
C GLN A 52 -1.19 8.63 -13.04
N THR A 53 -2.34 9.31 -13.14
CA THR A 53 -2.70 10.03 -14.37
C THR A 53 -1.74 11.19 -14.62
N PRO A 54 -1.47 11.49 -15.90
CA PRO A 54 -0.57 12.58 -16.26
C PRO A 54 -1.15 13.95 -15.85
N PRO A 55 -0.30 14.98 -15.62
CA PRO A 55 -0.72 16.28 -15.07
C PRO A 55 -1.69 17.07 -15.96
N GLU A 56 -1.83 16.68 -17.23
CA GLU A 56 -2.79 17.26 -18.17
C GLU A 56 -4.24 16.76 -17.94
N GLU A 57 -4.42 15.68 -17.19
CA GLU A 57 -5.72 15.10 -16.82
C GLU A 57 -6.00 15.33 -15.31
N PRO A 58 -7.26 15.16 -14.85
CA PRO A 58 -7.55 15.19 -13.43
C PRO A 58 -6.67 14.18 -12.67
N PRO A 59 -6.08 14.57 -11.53
CA PRO A 59 -5.18 13.70 -10.78
C PRO A 59 -5.96 12.51 -10.21
N GLU A 60 -5.57 11.32 -10.63
CA GLU A 60 -6.14 10.04 -10.23
C GLU A 60 -4.99 9.06 -10.00
N SER A 61 -5.01 8.40 -8.85
CA SER A 61 -4.05 7.36 -8.51
C SER A 61 -4.75 6.02 -8.47
N SER A 62 -4.24 5.04 -9.21
CA SER A 62 -4.75 3.68 -9.24
C SER A 62 -3.65 2.69 -8.87
N ALA A 63 -3.89 1.88 -7.85
CA ALA A 63 -2.93 0.85 -7.43
C ALA A 63 -3.58 -0.53 -7.50
N PHE A 64 -2.79 -1.55 -7.86
CA PHE A 64 -3.18 -2.94 -7.71
C PHE A 64 -2.64 -3.44 -6.38
N LEU A 65 -3.54 -3.78 -5.46
CA LEU A 65 -3.22 -4.24 -4.13
C LEU A 65 -3.73 -5.66 -3.95
N ARG A 66 -2.94 -6.48 -3.27
CA ARG A 66 -3.34 -7.79 -2.75
C ARG A 66 -3.25 -7.75 -1.23
N ILE A 67 -4.37 -8.00 -0.57
CA ILE A 67 -4.49 -7.97 0.89
C ILE A 67 -4.86 -9.37 1.37
N THR A 68 -4.05 -9.90 2.27
CA THR A 68 -4.22 -11.23 2.86
C THR A 68 -4.25 -11.15 4.38
N SER A 69 -4.75 -12.19 5.04
CA SER A 69 -4.65 -12.28 6.51
C SER A 69 -3.20 -12.54 6.92
N ALA A 70 -2.63 -11.67 7.76
CA ALA A 70 -1.32 -11.91 8.37
C ALA A 70 -1.45 -12.96 9.49
N THR A 71 -0.55 -13.94 9.52
CA THR A 71 -0.54 -14.96 10.58
C THR A 71 0.09 -14.37 11.84
N SER A 72 -0.41 -14.73 13.04
CA SER A 72 0.01 -14.15 14.33
C SER A 72 1.51 -14.27 14.66
N LYS A 73 2.30 -15.06 13.92
CA LYS A 73 3.77 -15.08 14.03
C LYS A 73 4.42 -13.76 13.59
N GLN A 74 3.80 -13.02 12.68
CA GLN A 74 4.29 -11.74 12.12
C GLN A 74 3.88 -10.52 12.98
N VAL A 75 2.93 -10.69 13.90
CA VAL A 75 2.44 -9.64 14.82
C VAL A 75 3.27 -9.66 16.11
N GLN A 76 4.59 -9.60 15.99
CA GLN A 76 5.48 -9.49 17.14
C GLN A 76 6.02 -8.07 17.25
N THR A 77 5.12 -7.09 17.40
CA THR A 77 5.31 -5.81 18.15
C THR A 77 4.20 -4.82 17.76
N MET A 78 3.39 -4.42 18.73
CA MET A 78 2.38 -3.36 18.59
C MET A 78 3.07 -1.99 18.65
N ALA A 79 3.62 -1.47 17.55
CA ALA A 79 3.90 -0.02 17.43
C ALA A 79 4.28 0.48 16.04
N GLU A 80 4.90 -0.33 15.17
CA GLU A 80 5.51 0.19 13.93
C GLU A 80 5.27 -0.75 12.73
N PRO A 81 5.08 -0.20 11.51
CA PRO A 81 5.12 -0.99 10.29
C PRO A 81 6.51 -1.61 10.14
N ARG A 82 6.57 -2.93 9.94
CA ARG A 82 7.82 -3.69 9.79
C ARG A 82 7.92 -4.25 8.38
N ASP A 83 9.07 -4.09 7.75
CA ASP A 83 9.42 -4.76 6.51
C ASP A 83 9.65 -6.26 6.77
N LEU A 84 9.09 -7.11 5.91
CA LEU A 84 9.27 -8.57 5.98
C LEU A 84 10.60 -8.94 5.31
N THR A 85 11.40 -9.78 5.96
CA THR A 85 12.65 -10.29 5.37
C THR A 85 12.36 -11.33 4.28
N GLU A 86 13.29 -11.51 3.34
CA GLU A 86 13.15 -12.44 2.19
C GLU A 86 12.89 -13.90 2.63
N GLU A 87 13.36 -14.29 3.82
CA GLU A 87 13.10 -15.61 4.42
C GLU A 87 11.64 -15.73 4.91
N GLU A 88 11.06 -14.67 5.50
CA GLU A 88 9.65 -14.64 5.94
C GLU A 88 8.67 -14.54 4.77
N LEU A 89 9.10 -13.93 3.66
CA LEU A 89 8.38 -13.92 2.37
C LEU A 89 8.23 -15.33 1.76
N ALA A 90 9.20 -16.22 1.99
CA ALA A 90 9.12 -17.61 1.55
C ALA A 90 8.21 -18.46 2.46
N GLU A 91 8.22 -18.22 3.77
CA GLU A 91 7.38 -18.95 4.74
C GLU A 91 5.91 -18.50 4.75
N SER A 92 5.62 -17.27 4.31
CA SER A 92 4.26 -16.71 4.25
C SER A 92 3.49 -17.07 2.97
N GLN A 93 4.11 -17.80 2.04
CA GLN A 93 3.46 -18.38 0.85
C GLN A 93 2.68 -19.66 1.18
N SER A 94 1.99 -19.70 2.32
CA SER A 94 1.03 -20.77 2.58
C SER A 94 -0.10 -20.66 1.56
N GLU A 95 -0.36 -21.74 0.82
CA GLU A 95 -1.43 -21.88 -0.18
C GLU A 95 -2.87 -21.68 0.40
N ASP A 96 -2.99 -21.35 1.69
CA ASP A 96 -4.22 -21.07 2.45
C ASP A 96 -4.24 -19.65 3.05
N ALA A 97 -3.43 -18.72 2.52
CA ALA A 97 -3.56 -17.32 2.89
C ALA A 97 -4.90 -16.79 2.36
N ASP A 98 -5.89 -16.65 3.25
CA ASP A 98 -7.21 -16.08 2.95
C ASP A 98 -7.03 -14.70 2.32
N ILE A 99 -7.26 -14.64 0.99
CA ILE A 99 -7.20 -13.43 0.19
C ILE A 99 -8.44 -12.60 0.52
N ARG A 100 -8.23 -11.49 1.22
CA ARG A 100 -9.29 -10.57 1.64
C ARG A 100 -9.62 -9.55 0.57
N PHE A 101 -8.63 -9.18 -0.24
CA PHE A 101 -8.81 -8.30 -1.38
C PHE A 101 -7.71 -8.56 -2.41
N SER A 102 -8.06 -8.50 -3.68
CA SER A 102 -7.09 -8.54 -4.78
C SER A 102 -7.71 -7.81 -5.96
N GLY A 103 -7.24 -6.59 -6.22
CA GLY A 103 -7.82 -5.79 -7.28
C GLY A 103 -7.23 -4.40 -7.41
N TRP A 104 -7.74 -3.70 -8.41
CA TRP A 104 -7.45 -2.30 -8.66
C TRP A 104 -8.25 -1.44 -7.70
N MET A 105 -7.59 -0.44 -7.12
CA MET A 105 -8.23 0.54 -6.27
C MET A 105 -7.87 1.94 -6.75
N PHE A 106 -8.88 2.81 -6.81
CA PHE A 106 -8.79 4.19 -7.30
C PHE A 106 -8.90 5.15 -6.13
N ALA A 107 -7.98 6.11 -6.04
CA ALA A 107 -7.92 7.07 -4.95
C ALA A 107 -9.18 7.95 -4.87
N SER A 108 -9.79 8.32 -6.00
CA SER A 108 -11.04 9.09 -5.99
C SER A 108 -12.27 8.26 -5.62
N SER A 109 -12.20 6.95 -5.82
CA SER A 109 -13.36 6.05 -5.77
C SER A 109 -13.03 4.72 -5.10
N PRO A 110 -12.57 4.72 -3.83
CA PRO A 110 -12.19 3.49 -3.13
C PRO A 110 -13.38 2.54 -2.95
N GLY A 111 -14.61 3.07 -2.91
CA GLY A 111 -15.84 2.28 -2.81
C GLY A 111 -16.15 1.39 -4.02
N LEU A 112 -15.51 1.61 -5.17
CA LEU A 112 -15.68 0.75 -6.36
C LEU A 112 -14.96 -0.60 -6.21
N SER A 113 -13.99 -0.68 -5.32
CA SER A 113 -13.20 -1.89 -5.06
C SER A 113 -12.75 -1.83 -3.60
N ALA A 114 -13.73 -1.83 -2.70
CA ALA A 114 -13.51 -1.68 -1.28
C ALA A 114 -12.98 -2.97 -0.65
N LEU A 115 -12.12 -2.83 0.36
CA LEU A 115 -11.69 -3.93 1.20
C LEU A 115 -12.82 -4.35 2.15
N GLU A 116 -13.30 -5.57 2.01
CA GLU A 116 -14.31 -6.13 2.90
C GLU A 116 -13.67 -6.82 4.11
N HIS A 117 -13.31 -6.04 5.13
CA HIS A 117 -12.79 -6.55 6.41
C HIS A 117 -13.60 -6.03 7.62
N PRO A 118 -13.91 -6.86 8.63
CA PRO A 118 -14.76 -6.48 9.77
C PRO A 118 -14.16 -5.42 10.69
N VAL A 119 -12.82 -5.37 10.78
CA VAL A 119 -12.11 -4.48 11.74
C VAL A 119 -11.38 -3.35 11.04
N TYR A 120 -10.92 -3.57 9.81
CA TYR A 120 -10.01 -2.66 9.13
C TYR A 120 -10.57 -2.27 7.76
N ASP A 121 -10.21 -1.10 7.28
CA ASP A 121 -10.39 -0.67 5.90
C ASP A 121 -9.08 -0.09 5.42
N ILE A 122 -8.70 -0.31 4.17
CA ILE A 122 -7.45 0.20 3.60
C ILE A 122 -7.75 0.73 2.22
N TRP A 123 -7.31 1.96 1.96
CA TRP A 123 -7.47 2.54 0.64
C TRP A 123 -6.28 3.38 0.15
N VAL A 124 -6.17 3.47 -1.18
CA VAL A 124 -5.18 4.29 -1.88
C VAL A 124 -5.49 5.77 -1.67
N ILE A 125 -4.48 6.54 -1.31
CA ILE A 125 -4.55 8.01 -1.27
C ILE A 125 -3.85 8.59 -2.50
N HIS A 126 -2.61 8.17 -2.75
CA HIS A 126 -1.81 8.69 -3.86
C HIS A 126 -0.69 7.73 -4.25
N CYS A 127 -0.32 7.71 -5.53
CA CYS A 127 0.93 7.13 -6.00
C CYS A 127 1.96 8.25 -6.11
N SER A 128 3.20 8.04 -5.67
CA SER A 128 4.28 9.03 -5.80
C SER A 128 5.61 8.33 -6.00
N GLU A 129 6.61 9.09 -6.42
CA GLU A 129 8.00 8.62 -6.32
C GLU A 129 8.42 8.63 -4.84
N VAL A 130 9.42 7.82 -4.48
CA VAL A 130 10.05 7.90 -3.15
C VAL A 130 10.46 9.34 -2.89
N ASP A 131 9.92 9.96 -1.83
CA ASP A 131 10.52 11.17 -1.29
C ASP A 131 11.76 10.76 -0.47
N PRO A 132 12.99 11.09 -0.91
CA PRO A 132 14.20 10.67 -0.23
C PRO A 132 14.35 11.28 1.17
N SER A 133 13.56 12.30 1.55
CA SER A 133 13.63 12.92 2.88
C SER A 133 12.97 12.07 3.98
N VAL A 134 12.15 11.07 3.61
CA VAL A 134 11.58 10.10 4.55
C VAL A 134 12.62 9.05 4.97
N LEU A 135 13.76 8.96 4.27
CA LEU A 135 14.89 8.09 4.63
C LEU A 135 15.83 8.73 5.66
N ASP A 136 15.58 9.97 6.08
CA ASP A 136 16.40 10.70 7.05
C ASP A 136 15.66 10.87 8.39
N PRO A 137 15.87 10.00 9.41
CA PRO A 137 15.39 10.25 10.78
C PRO A 137 16.15 11.37 11.50
N ALA A 138 16.85 12.26 10.79
CA ALA A 138 17.91 13.09 11.35
C ALA A 138 17.78 14.58 11.01
N PHE A 139 16.68 15.23 11.41
CA PHE A 139 16.75 16.65 11.79
C PHE A 139 15.86 16.91 13.01
N PRO A 140 16.39 16.81 14.25
CA PRO A 140 15.76 17.47 15.39
C PRO A 140 15.66 18.98 15.09
N ASN A 141 14.46 19.52 15.30
CA ASN A 141 14.09 20.92 15.12
C ASN A 141 15.20 21.89 15.58
N GLU A 142 15.49 22.89 14.75
CA GLU A 142 16.18 24.11 15.16
C GLU A 142 15.19 25.10 15.79
#